data_AF-A0A6L6B3K8-F1
#
_entry.id   AF-A0A6L6B3K8-F1
#
_cell.length_a   1.000
_cell.length_b   1.000
_cell.length_c   1.000
_cell.angle_alpha   90.00
_cell.angle_beta   90.00
_cell.angle_gamma   90.00
#
_symmetry.space_group_name_H-M   'P 1'
#
loop_
_entity.id
_entity.type
_entity.pdbx_description
1 polymer ?
#
loop_
_entity_poly.entity_id
_entity_poly.type
_entity_poly.pdbx_seq_one_letter_code
_entity_poly.pdbx_strand_id
1 'polypeptide(L)'
;MKLVLATISYLITACALVLLAVRVRQLIAIYKKQQPDPTRGNDKSARFKNMLKEVLGHTKMLNFTGTGIAHWFVMIGFGALFGTLITAYGQVINPDFALPIIGHFVGYELFAEVIAALTGIGIVTLIGIRQVTRFRMLNRFSGSGMGKAYYVEATILAVVFCVIALRGLEGALAGATSSGWNWHYAISWPAVLAFNSMSTASIE
;
A
#
# COMPACT_ATOMS: atom_id res chain seq x y z
N MET A 1 10.64 22.84 11.95
CA MET A 1 10.74 21.92 10.79
C MET A 1 9.59 20.91 10.76
N LYS A 2 9.35 20.15 11.84
CA LYS A 2 8.25 19.15 11.95
C LYS A 2 6.87 19.68 11.50
N LEU A 3 6.45 20.85 11.99
CA LEU A 3 5.17 21.46 11.61
C LEU A 3 5.07 21.81 10.12
N VAL A 4 6.19 22.19 9.48
CA VAL A 4 6.23 22.51 8.04
C VAL A 4 6.04 21.22 7.23
N LEU A 5 6.73 20.14 7.59
CA LEU A 5 6.59 18.84 6.95
C LEU A 5 5.18 18.26 7.13
N ALA A 6 4.61 18.36 8.34
CA ALA A 6 3.23 17.96 8.62
C ALA A 6 2.25 18.75 7.74
N THR A 7 2.40 20.07 7.69
CA THR A 7 1.55 20.95 6.89
C THR A 7 1.62 20.58 5.41
N ILE A 8 2.81 20.40 4.85
CA ILE A 8 3.01 20.02 3.45
C ILE A 8 2.35 18.66 3.17
N SER A 9 2.64 17.66 4.01
CA SER A 9 2.08 16.31 3.87
C SER A 9 0.55 16.33 3.88
N TYR A 10 -0.05 17.01 4.86
CA TYR A 10 -1.50 17.03 5.03
C TYR A 10 -2.19 17.84 3.92
N LEU A 11 -1.58 18.91 3.44
CA LEU A 11 -2.08 19.69 2.30
C LEU A 11 -2.05 18.88 1.01
N ILE A 12 -0.99 18.14 0.74
CA ILE A 12 -0.91 17.24 -0.43
C ILE A 12 -2.06 16.23 -0.39
N THR A 13 -2.31 15.64 0.77
CA THR A 13 -3.38 14.66 0.97
C THR A 13 -4.76 15.29 0.81
N ALA A 14 -4.98 16.48 1.38
CA ALA A 14 -6.22 17.22 1.19
C ALA A 14 -6.48 17.51 -0.30
N CYS A 15 -5.47 18.00 -1.02
CA CYS A 15 -5.53 18.22 -2.47
C CYS A 15 -5.84 16.92 -3.22
N ALA A 16 -5.19 15.81 -2.90
CA ALA A 16 -5.44 14.52 -3.53
C ALA A 16 -6.88 14.03 -3.29
N LEU A 17 -7.42 14.17 -2.08
CA LEU A 17 -8.79 13.81 -1.75
C LEU A 17 -9.81 14.71 -2.46
N VAL A 18 -9.54 16.01 -2.60
CA VAL A 18 -10.38 16.93 -3.38
C VAL A 18 -10.42 16.51 -4.85
N LEU A 19 -9.26 16.23 -5.45
CA LEU A 19 -9.18 15.74 -6.83
C LEU A 19 -9.92 14.42 -7.00
N LEU A 20 -9.76 13.48 -6.07
CA LEU A 20 -10.48 12.21 -6.07
C LEU A 20 -12.00 12.45 -6.01
N ALA A 21 -12.49 13.28 -5.10
CA ALA A 21 -13.90 13.59 -4.96
C ALA A 21 -14.48 14.25 -6.22
N VAL A 22 -13.72 15.12 -6.89
CA VAL A 22 -14.11 15.71 -8.18
C VAL A 22 -14.21 14.63 -9.26
N ARG A 23 -13.19 13.78 -9.41
CA ARG A 23 -13.14 12.74 -10.44
C ARG A 23 -14.20 11.65 -10.24
N VAL A 24 -14.44 11.22 -9.01
CA VAL A 24 -15.50 10.24 -8.70
C VAL A 24 -16.87 10.79 -9.08
N ARG A 25 -17.17 12.06 -8.74
CA ARG A 25 -18.43 12.70 -9.15
C ARG A 25 -18.59 12.76 -10.67
N GLN A 26 -17.52 13.10 -11.40
CA GLN A 26 -17.52 13.10 -12.87
C GLN A 26 -17.79 11.70 -13.45
N LEU A 27 -17.13 10.66 -12.93
CA LEU A 27 -17.35 9.28 -13.38
C LEU A 27 -18.79 8.82 -13.12
N ILE A 28 -19.32 9.09 -11.93
CA ILE A 28 -20.72 8.78 -11.61
C ILE A 28 -21.67 9.52 -12.55
N ALA A 29 -21.42 10.80 -12.84
CA ALA A 29 -22.23 11.57 -13.77
C ALA A 29 -22.19 10.99 -15.20
N ILE A 30 -21.04 10.48 -15.65
CA ILE A 30 -20.91 9.80 -16.94
C ILE A 30 -21.71 8.49 -16.95
N TYR A 31 -21.57 7.66 -15.92
CA TYR A 31 -22.29 6.37 -15.84
C TYR A 31 -23.80 6.55 -15.79
N LYS A 32 -24.29 7.61 -15.13
CA LYS A 32 -25.72 7.93 -15.07
C LYS A 32 -26.33 8.37 -16.41
N LYS A 33 -25.53 8.66 -17.44
CA LYS A 33 -26.05 8.97 -18.78
C LYS A 33 -26.54 7.72 -19.53
N GLN A 34 -26.15 6.53 -19.10
CA GLN A 34 -26.58 5.28 -19.74
C GLN A 34 -27.98 4.86 -19.25
N GLN A 35 -28.64 3.99 -20.04
CA GLN A 35 -29.96 3.46 -19.68
C GLN A 35 -29.92 2.74 -18.33
N PRO A 36 -30.83 3.06 -17.38
CA PRO A 36 -30.92 2.35 -16.12
C PRO A 36 -31.26 0.87 -16.34
N ASP A 37 -30.52 -0.03 -15.69
CA ASP A 37 -30.87 -1.44 -15.60
C ASP A 37 -31.81 -1.64 -14.40
N PRO A 38 -33.11 -1.95 -14.62
CA PRO A 38 -34.09 -2.10 -13.54
C PRO A 38 -33.80 -3.28 -12.62
N THR A 39 -33.00 -4.26 -13.07
CA THR A 39 -32.64 -5.45 -12.28
C THR A 39 -31.49 -5.19 -11.29
N ARG A 40 -30.77 -4.08 -11.45
CA ARG A 40 -29.57 -3.76 -10.66
C ARG A 40 -29.85 -3.56 -9.17
N GLY A 41 -31.09 -3.23 -8.82
CA GLY A 41 -31.56 -3.08 -7.43
C GLY A 41 -31.93 -4.39 -6.73
N ASN A 42 -32.02 -5.51 -7.44
CA ASN A 42 -32.46 -6.79 -6.89
C ASN A 42 -31.34 -7.43 -6.04
N ASP A 43 -31.74 -8.25 -5.05
CA ASP A 43 -30.85 -9.10 -4.23
C ASP A 43 -29.56 -8.43 -3.72
N LYS A 44 -29.67 -7.17 -3.26
CA LYS A 44 -28.52 -6.33 -2.85
C LYS A 44 -27.56 -7.06 -1.90
N SER A 45 -28.11 -7.83 -0.95
CA SER A 45 -27.32 -8.61 0.02
C SER A 45 -26.50 -9.72 -0.65
N ALA A 46 -27.11 -10.50 -1.55
CA ALA A 46 -26.41 -11.57 -2.27
C ALA A 46 -25.31 -10.99 -3.18
N ARG A 47 -25.60 -9.88 -3.87
CA ARG A 47 -24.62 -9.19 -4.72
C ARG A 47 -23.45 -8.61 -3.91
N PHE A 48 -23.73 -8.03 -2.74
CA PHE A 48 -22.69 -7.51 -1.85
C PHE A 48 -21.80 -8.64 -1.30
N LYS A 49 -22.40 -9.75 -0.85
CA LYS A 49 -21.64 -10.94 -0.41
C LYS A 49 -20.76 -11.50 -1.53
N ASN A 50 -21.29 -11.61 -2.75
CA ASN A 50 -20.50 -12.03 -3.91
C ASN A 50 -19.38 -11.05 -4.23
N MET A 51 -19.64 -9.74 -4.17
CA MET A 51 -18.60 -8.73 -4.36
C MET A 51 -17.47 -8.90 -3.33
N LEU A 52 -17.79 -9.04 -2.04
CA LEU A 52 -16.78 -9.26 -1.00
C LEU A 52 -15.97 -10.54 -1.25
N LYS A 53 -16.65 -11.65 -1.60
CA LYS A 53 -16.00 -12.93 -1.92
C LYS A 53 -15.03 -12.78 -3.09
N GLU A 54 -15.47 -12.15 -4.17
CA GLU A 54 -14.67 -11.98 -5.39
C GLU A 54 -13.50 -10.99 -5.18
N VAL A 55 -13.73 -9.91 -4.43
CA VAL A 55 -12.69 -8.90 -4.15
C VAL A 55 -11.66 -9.43 -3.18
N LEU A 56 -12.07 -9.92 -2.01
CA LEU A 56 -11.13 -10.40 -0.99
C LEU A 56 -10.46 -11.71 -1.40
N GLY A 57 -11.20 -12.61 -2.06
CA GLY A 57 -10.68 -13.90 -2.51
C GLY A 57 -9.94 -13.84 -3.85
N HIS A 58 -10.05 -12.75 -4.61
CA HIS A 58 -9.51 -12.64 -5.98
C HIS A 58 -9.85 -13.83 -6.88
N THR A 59 -10.99 -14.49 -6.64
CA THR A 59 -11.30 -15.82 -7.18
C THR A 59 -11.25 -15.89 -8.70
N LYS A 60 -11.67 -14.83 -9.40
CA LYS A 60 -11.51 -14.76 -10.86
C LYS A 60 -10.08 -14.55 -11.34
N MET A 61 -9.27 -13.77 -10.63
CA MET A 61 -7.93 -13.40 -11.07
C MET A 61 -6.90 -14.48 -10.73
N LEU A 62 -7.13 -15.27 -9.67
CA LEU A 62 -6.32 -16.43 -9.30
C LEU A 62 -6.32 -17.54 -10.36
N ASN A 63 -7.27 -17.55 -11.29
CA ASN A 63 -7.21 -18.42 -12.47
C ASN A 63 -5.98 -18.15 -13.36
N PHE A 64 -5.43 -16.92 -13.30
CA PHE A 64 -4.15 -16.56 -13.92
C PHE A 64 -3.02 -16.73 -12.89
N THR A 65 -2.83 -17.97 -12.45
CA THR A 65 -2.14 -18.39 -11.22
C THR A 65 -0.99 -17.49 -10.76
N GLY A 66 0.06 -17.29 -11.57
CA GLY A 66 1.20 -16.47 -11.15
C GLY A 66 0.91 -14.96 -11.00
N THR A 67 0.23 -14.34 -11.97
CA THR A 67 -0.09 -12.90 -11.91
C THR A 67 -1.21 -12.61 -10.92
N GLY A 68 -2.18 -13.51 -10.81
CA GLY A 68 -3.28 -13.42 -9.86
C GLY A 68 -2.80 -13.44 -8.42
N ILE A 69 -1.90 -14.36 -8.06
CA ILE A 69 -1.32 -14.43 -6.71
C ILE A 69 -0.51 -13.17 -6.39
N ALA A 70 0.37 -12.74 -7.30
CA ALA A 70 1.17 -11.54 -7.10
C ALA A 70 0.28 -10.29 -6.92
N HIS A 71 -0.78 -10.15 -7.72
CA HIS A 71 -1.73 -9.06 -7.60
C HIS A 71 -2.55 -9.12 -6.31
N TRP A 72 -2.92 -10.32 -5.86
CA TRP A 72 -3.67 -10.49 -4.61
C TRP A 72 -2.89 -9.96 -3.41
N PHE A 73 -1.59 -10.27 -3.30
CA PHE A 73 -0.75 -9.70 -2.23
C PHE A 73 -0.68 -8.19 -2.30
N VAL A 74 -0.53 -7.61 -3.49
CA VAL A 74 -0.54 -6.15 -3.66
C VAL A 74 -1.87 -5.55 -3.22
N MET A 75 -3.00 -6.18 -3.56
CA MET A 75 -4.33 -5.72 -3.14
C MET A 75 -4.52 -5.79 -1.63
N ILE A 76 -4.18 -6.93 -1.01
CA ILE A 76 -4.26 -7.07 0.45
C ILE A 76 -3.33 -6.06 1.13
N GLY A 77 -2.14 -5.80 0.57
CA GLY A 77 -1.21 -4.79 1.05
C GLY A 77 -1.83 -3.41 1.20
N PHE A 78 -2.63 -2.95 0.23
CA PHE A 78 -3.31 -1.65 0.33
C PHE A 78 -4.25 -1.54 1.54
N GLY A 79 -4.93 -2.63 1.91
CA GLY A 79 -5.81 -2.64 3.08
C GLY A 79 -5.07 -2.88 4.39
N ALA A 80 -4.22 -3.90 4.42
CA ALA A 80 -3.52 -4.35 5.61
C ALA A 80 -2.46 -3.35 6.10
N LEU A 81 -1.80 -2.62 5.19
CA LEU A 81 -0.82 -1.58 5.54
C LEU A 81 -1.45 -0.22 5.80
N PHE A 82 -2.78 -0.11 5.78
CA PHE A 82 -3.44 1.18 6.06
C PHE A 82 -3.11 1.71 7.46
N GLY A 83 -2.98 0.81 8.45
CA GLY A 83 -2.61 1.22 9.79
C GLY A 83 -1.19 1.76 9.89
N THR A 84 -0.23 1.25 9.11
CA THR A 84 1.14 1.81 9.07
C THR A 84 1.15 3.22 8.47
N LEU A 85 0.25 3.49 7.50
CA LEU A 85 0.07 4.83 6.97
C LEU A 85 -0.46 5.78 8.07
N ILE A 86 -1.47 5.38 8.85
CA ILE A 86 -1.96 6.19 9.97
C ILE A 86 -0.84 6.49 10.97
N THR A 87 -0.04 5.48 11.34
CA THR A 87 1.13 5.65 12.19
C THR A 87 2.09 6.70 11.62
N ALA A 88 2.44 6.58 10.33
CA ALA A 88 3.32 7.53 9.65
C ALA A 88 2.78 8.97 9.70
N TYR A 89 1.47 9.18 9.52
CA TYR A 89 0.86 10.52 9.62
C TYR A 89 1.03 11.14 11.00
N GLY A 90 0.90 10.35 12.07
CA GLY A 90 1.13 10.82 13.44
C GLY A 90 2.61 11.08 13.71
N GLN A 91 3.49 10.25 13.16
CA GLN A 91 4.94 10.37 13.33
C GLN A 91 5.55 11.64 12.75
N VAL A 92 4.93 12.25 11.75
CA VAL A 92 5.37 13.57 11.24
C VAL A 92 5.30 14.67 12.32
N ILE A 93 4.41 14.52 13.32
CA ILE A 93 4.26 15.47 14.43
C ILE A 93 4.97 14.95 15.68
N ASN A 94 4.75 13.68 16.02
CA ASN A 94 5.30 13.02 17.19
C ASN A 94 5.96 11.69 16.78
N PRO A 95 7.30 11.60 16.72
CA PRO A 95 8.02 10.39 16.31
C PRO A 95 7.63 9.12 17.07
N ASP A 96 7.21 9.26 18.33
CA ASP A 96 6.79 8.14 19.19
C ASP A 96 5.33 7.72 18.96
N PHE A 97 4.63 8.35 18.01
CA PHE A 97 3.24 8.04 17.75
C PHE A 97 3.09 6.59 17.27
N ALA A 98 2.21 5.85 17.94
CA ALA A 98 1.78 4.53 17.54
C ALA A 98 0.25 4.45 17.61
N LEU A 99 -0.35 3.52 16.86
CA LEU A 99 -1.79 3.29 16.94
C LEU A 99 -2.20 2.90 18.38
N PRO A 100 -3.26 3.50 18.93
CA PRO A 100 -3.76 3.08 20.23
C PRO A 100 -4.14 1.60 20.16
N ILE A 101 -3.87 0.86 21.23
CA ILE A 101 -4.19 -0.57 21.42
C ILE A 101 -3.26 -1.54 20.65
N ILE A 102 -3.04 -1.34 19.35
CA ILE A 102 -2.35 -2.33 18.50
C ILE A 102 -0.95 -1.93 18.04
N GLY A 103 -0.54 -0.67 18.22
CA GLY A 103 0.70 -0.13 17.64
C GLY A 103 1.99 -0.81 18.09
N HIS A 104 2.02 -1.33 19.33
CA HIS A 104 3.18 -2.06 19.88
C HIS A 104 2.91 -3.56 20.03
N PHE A 105 1.81 -4.05 19.43
CA PHE A 105 1.52 -5.47 19.45
C PHE A 105 2.37 -6.16 18.38
N VAL A 106 3.34 -6.96 18.82
CA VAL A 106 4.26 -7.73 17.95
C VAL A 106 3.52 -8.47 16.83
N GLY A 107 2.35 -9.05 17.13
CA GLY A 107 1.56 -9.77 16.12
C GLY A 107 1.07 -8.87 14.99
N TYR A 108 0.67 -7.63 15.29
CA TYR A 108 0.26 -6.64 14.30
C TYR A 108 1.46 -6.11 13.49
N GLU A 109 2.57 -5.81 14.16
CA GLU A 109 3.79 -5.33 13.49
C GLU A 109 4.38 -6.39 12.57
N LEU A 110 4.49 -7.65 13.04
CA LEU A 110 4.94 -8.77 12.22
C LEU A 110 4.00 -9.02 11.05
N PHE A 111 2.67 -8.93 11.28
CA PHE A 111 1.69 -9.03 10.19
C PHE A 111 1.92 -7.94 9.13
N ALA A 112 2.12 -6.69 9.55
CA ALA A 112 2.40 -5.59 8.64
C ALA A 112 3.71 -5.80 7.88
N GLU A 113 4.77 -6.27 8.54
CA GLU A 113 6.05 -6.56 7.90
C GLU A 113 5.96 -7.70 6.88
N VAL A 114 5.27 -8.79 7.22
CA VAL A 114 5.06 -9.92 6.30
C VAL A 114 4.27 -9.47 5.07
N ILE A 115 3.20 -8.71 5.27
CA ILE A 115 2.40 -8.19 4.16
C ILE A 115 3.20 -7.19 3.32
N ALA A 116 4.01 -6.32 3.93
CA ALA A 116 4.88 -5.40 3.20
C ALA A 116 5.89 -6.16 2.33
N ALA A 117 6.52 -7.19 2.86
CA ALA A 117 7.44 -8.04 2.12
C ALA A 117 6.76 -8.76 0.95
N LEU A 118 5.60 -9.38 1.19
CA LEU A 118 4.83 -10.08 0.15
C LEU A 118 4.29 -9.12 -0.91
N THR A 119 3.89 -7.91 -0.53
CA THR A 119 3.51 -6.83 -1.45
C THR A 119 4.71 -6.41 -2.30
N GLY A 120 5.89 -6.27 -1.71
CA GLY A 120 7.16 -6.00 -2.39
C GLY A 120 7.51 -7.05 -3.43
N ILE A 121 7.47 -8.33 -3.05
CA ILE A 121 7.68 -9.46 -3.96
C ILE A 121 6.63 -9.45 -5.08
N GLY A 122 5.36 -9.22 -4.73
CA GLY A 122 4.26 -9.13 -5.67
C GLY A 122 4.46 -8.05 -6.72
N ILE A 123 4.78 -6.81 -6.32
CA ILE A 123 4.96 -5.71 -7.26
C ILE A 123 6.19 -5.89 -8.15
N VAL A 124 7.32 -6.36 -7.59
CA VAL A 124 8.52 -6.68 -8.39
C VAL A 124 8.22 -7.78 -9.42
N THR A 125 7.46 -8.79 -9.02
CA THR A 125 7.00 -9.86 -9.91
C THR A 125 6.12 -9.30 -11.04
N LEU A 126 5.15 -8.44 -10.73
CA LEU A 126 4.26 -7.83 -11.72
C LEU A 126 5.01 -6.89 -12.69
N ILE A 127 5.96 -6.11 -12.19
CA ILE A 127 6.85 -5.28 -13.03
C ILE A 127 7.64 -6.18 -13.98
N GLY A 128 8.25 -7.25 -13.47
CA GLY A 128 9.00 -8.22 -14.28
C GLY A 128 8.14 -8.87 -15.37
N ILE A 129 6.93 -9.32 -15.02
CA ILE A 129 5.98 -9.91 -15.97
C ILE A 129 5.58 -8.89 -17.05
N ARG A 130 5.40 -7.61 -16.70
CA ARG A 130 5.13 -6.56 -17.69
C ARG A 130 6.29 -6.40 -18.65
N GLN A 131 7.53 -6.33 -18.15
CA GLN A 131 8.70 -6.17 -19.00
C GLN A 131 8.83 -7.33 -19.99
N VAL A 132 8.71 -8.58 -19.50
CA VAL A 132 8.76 -9.76 -20.36
C VAL A 132 7.63 -9.78 -21.39
N THR A 133 6.39 -9.45 -20.98
CA THR A 133 5.23 -9.47 -21.88
C THR A 133 5.34 -8.39 -22.95
N ARG A 134 5.91 -7.22 -22.63
CA ARG A 134 6.14 -6.13 -23.58
C ARG A 134 7.04 -6.57 -24.73
N PHE A 135 8.12 -7.30 -24.44
CA PHE A 135 9.03 -7.79 -25.47
C PHE A 135 8.42 -8.93 -26.31
N ARG A 136 7.47 -9.70 -25.76
CA ARG A 136 6.89 -10.89 -26.41
C ARG A 136 5.58 -10.64 -27.17
N MET A 137 4.83 -9.58 -26.87
CA MET A 137 3.47 -9.35 -27.41
C MET A 137 3.30 -7.91 -27.89
N LEU A 138 3.42 -7.69 -29.21
CA LEU A 138 3.35 -6.34 -29.81
C LEU A 138 1.91 -5.81 -30.04
N ASN A 139 0.89 -6.67 -30.13
CA ASN A 139 -0.43 -6.24 -30.65
C ASN A 139 -1.53 -5.95 -29.60
N ARG A 140 -1.67 -6.70 -28.49
CA ARG A 140 -2.87 -6.56 -27.63
C ARG A 140 -2.92 -5.31 -26.74
N PHE A 141 -1.78 -4.66 -26.52
CA PHE A 141 -1.67 -3.47 -25.66
C PHE A 141 -1.31 -2.20 -26.44
N SER A 142 -1.37 -2.25 -27.77
CA SER A 142 -1.21 -1.08 -28.63
C SER A 142 -2.26 -0.02 -28.26
N GLY A 143 -1.82 1.20 -27.94
CA GLY A 143 -2.69 2.28 -27.48
C GLY A 143 -3.04 2.26 -25.97
N SER A 144 -2.58 1.29 -25.19
CA SER A 144 -2.75 1.32 -23.73
C SER A 144 -1.84 2.39 -23.10
N GLY A 145 -2.37 3.11 -22.10
CA GLY A 145 -1.66 4.22 -21.43
C GLY A 145 -0.52 3.75 -20.52
N MET A 146 0.59 3.29 -21.10
CA MET A 146 1.73 2.68 -20.39
C MET A 146 2.33 3.57 -19.30
N GLY A 147 2.39 4.90 -19.52
CA GLY A 147 2.90 5.83 -18.51
C GLY A 147 2.09 5.78 -17.20
N LYS A 148 0.78 5.55 -17.27
CA LYS A 148 -0.07 5.41 -16.08
C LYS A 148 0.23 4.11 -15.33
N ALA A 149 0.53 3.03 -16.05
CA ALA A 149 0.91 1.76 -15.42
C ALA A 149 2.24 1.89 -14.67
N TYR A 150 3.26 2.47 -15.31
CA TYR A 150 4.56 2.71 -14.67
C TYR A 150 4.46 3.62 -13.45
N TYR A 151 3.63 4.65 -13.52
CA TYR A 151 3.39 5.52 -12.37
C TYR A 151 2.84 4.73 -11.17
N VAL A 152 1.82 3.89 -11.38
CA VAL A 152 1.23 3.07 -10.31
C VAL A 152 2.23 2.05 -9.78
N GLU A 153 2.98 1.39 -10.67
CA GLU A 153 3.99 0.42 -10.28
C GLU A 153 5.11 1.04 -9.44
N ALA A 154 5.63 2.18 -9.88
CA ALA A 154 6.64 2.94 -9.13
C ALA A 154 6.10 3.42 -7.78
N THR A 155 4.85 3.87 -7.74
CA THR A 155 4.20 4.31 -6.49
C THR A 155 4.10 3.16 -5.49
N ILE A 156 3.64 1.97 -5.92
CA ILE A 156 3.51 0.81 -5.04
C ILE A 156 4.88 0.37 -4.52
N LEU A 157 5.90 0.32 -5.40
CA LEU A 157 7.26 -0.02 -5.01
C LEU A 157 7.83 0.99 -4.01
N ALA A 158 7.62 2.29 -4.24
CA ALA A 158 8.04 3.35 -3.33
C ALA A 158 7.34 3.23 -1.96
N VAL A 159 6.04 2.93 -1.93
CA VAL A 159 5.30 2.73 -0.68
C VAL A 159 5.87 1.56 0.13
N VAL A 160 6.19 0.43 -0.52
CA VAL A 160 6.83 -0.71 0.16
C VAL A 160 8.17 -0.30 0.78
N PHE A 161 8.99 0.43 0.03
CA PHE A 161 10.25 0.95 0.54
C PHE A 161 10.05 1.89 1.73
N CYS A 162 9.09 2.82 1.64
CA CYS A 162 8.77 3.74 2.74
C CYS A 162 8.31 3.00 4.00
N VAL A 163 7.49 1.95 3.87
CA VAL A 163 7.03 1.17 5.04
C VAL A 163 8.20 0.45 5.72
N ILE A 164 9.08 -0.20 4.94
CA ILE A 164 10.26 -0.89 5.50
C ILE A 164 11.24 0.12 6.12
N ALA A 165 11.45 1.26 5.47
CA ALA A 165 12.30 2.32 5.99
C ALA A 165 11.74 2.90 7.30
N LEU A 166 10.43 3.13 7.38
CA LEU A 166 9.75 3.61 8.58
C LEU A 166 9.95 2.64 9.75
N ARG A 167 9.72 1.34 9.53
CA ARG A 167 9.99 0.29 10.53
C ARG A 167 11.46 0.28 10.98
N GLY A 168 12.37 0.46 10.04
CA GLY A 168 13.80 0.58 10.33
C GLY A 168 14.14 1.77 11.24
N LEU A 169 13.58 2.94 10.93
CA LEU A 169 13.75 4.17 11.73
C LEU A 169 13.15 4.01 13.12
N GLU A 170 11.96 3.42 13.25
CA GLU A 170 11.33 3.12 14.54
C GLU A 170 12.22 2.21 15.40
N GLY A 171 12.81 1.16 14.81
CA GLY A 171 13.69 0.25 15.54
C GLY A 171 15.03 0.88 15.95
N ALA A 172 15.57 1.76 15.10
CA ALA A 172 16.76 2.54 15.45
C ALA A 172 16.47 3.54 16.57
N LEU A 173 15.32 4.23 16.51
CA LEU A 173 14.87 5.17 17.55
C LEU A 173 14.62 4.48 18.89
N ALA A 174 14.03 3.28 18.86
CA ALA A 174 13.78 2.46 20.04
C ALA A 174 15.05 1.80 20.63
N GLY A 175 16.23 1.97 20.00
CA GLY A 175 17.48 1.36 20.47
C GLY A 175 17.47 -0.18 20.37
N ALA A 176 16.72 -0.75 19.42
CA ALA A 176 16.49 -2.19 19.34
C ALA A 176 17.78 -3.01 19.16
N THR A 177 18.83 -2.41 18.59
CA THR A 177 20.13 -3.07 18.37
C THR A 177 20.87 -3.40 19.67
N SER A 178 20.61 -2.71 20.77
CA SER A 178 21.25 -2.95 22.07
C SER A 178 20.91 -4.33 22.66
N SER A 179 19.76 -4.89 22.31
CA SER A 179 19.29 -6.22 22.72
C SER A 179 19.50 -7.31 21.67
N GLY A 180 20.05 -6.97 20.49
CA GLY A 180 20.10 -7.87 19.33
C GLY A 180 18.76 -7.97 18.58
N TRP A 181 18.68 -8.93 17.65
CA TRP A 181 17.52 -9.10 16.76
C TRP A 181 16.20 -9.22 17.55
N ASN A 182 15.16 -8.53 17.08
CA ASN A 182 13.91 -8.36 17.81
C ASN A 182 12.68 -8.67 16.93
N TRP A 183 11.69 -9.38 17.49
CA TRP A 183 10.43 -9.74 16.84
C TRP A 183 9.59 -8.55 16.38
N HIS A 184 9.73 -7.38 17.03
CA HIS A 184 9.12 -6.15 16.56
C HIS A 184 9.60 -5.81 15.14
N TYR A 185 10.88 -6.07 14.82
CA TYR A 185 11.51 -5.68 13.55
C TYR A 185 12.03 -6.87 12.76
N ALA A 186 11.30 -8.00 12.79
CA ALA A 186 11.79 -9.29 12.33
C ALA A 186 12.30 -9.27 10.87
N ILE A 187 11.54 -8.64 9.97
CA ILE A 187 11.85 -8.55 8.54
C ILE A 187 12.55 -7.23 8.22
N SER A 188 12.19 -6.15 8.92
CA SER A 188 12.81 -4.84 8.74
C SER A 188 14.18 -4.68 9.41
N TRP A 189 14.68 -5.71 10.10
CA TRP A 189 15.97 -5.68 10.81
C TRP A 189 17.15 -5.12 10.01
N PRO A 190 17.34 -5.45 8.71
CA PRO A 190 18.41 -4.84 7.92
C PRO A 190 18.27 -3.31 7.81
N ALA A 191 17.05 -2.79 7.76
CA ALA A 191 16.80 -1.35 7.77
C ALA A 191 17.11 -0.75 9.15
N VAL A 192 16.75 -1.43 10.25
CA VAL A 192 17.14 -1.01 11.61
C VAL A 192 18.65 -0.86 11.72
N LEU A 193 19.40 -1.88 11.27
CA LEU A 193 20.88 -1.83 11.27
C LEU A 193 21.42 -0.69 10.40
N ALA A 194 20.79 -0.41 9.25
CA ALA A 194 21.20 0.66 8.35
C ALA A 194 21.02 2.06 8.97
N PHE A 195 20.01 2.25 9.82
CA PHE A 195 19.72 3.53 10.47
C PHE A 195 20.34 3.66 11.87
N ASN A 196 20.84 2.58 12.47
CA ASN A 196 21.32 2.56 13.85
C ASN A 196 22.52 3.49 14.13
N SER A 197 23.31 3.83 13.11
CA SER A 197 24.44 4.76 13.25
C SER A 197 24.03 6.24 13.17
N MET A 198 22.77 6.53 12.84
CA MET A 198 22.28 7.90 12.74
C MET A 198 21.98 8.49 14.12
N SER A 199 22.13 9.81 14.25
CA SER A 199 21.75 10.50 15.48
C SER A 199 20.22 10.52 15.64
N THR A 200 19.73 10.56 16.88
CA THR A 200 18.29 10.73 17.17
C THR A 200 17.69 11.92 16.42
N ALA A 201 18.40 13.05 16.38
CA ALA A 201 17.98 14.25 15.66
C ALA A 201 17.93 14.09 14.13
N SER A 202 18.56 13.06 13.57
CA SER A 202 18.49 12.73 12.14
C SER A 202 17.37 11.74 11.82
N ILE A 203 16.94 10.95 12.81
CA ILE A 203 15.87 9.97 12.69
C ILE A 203 14.50 10.65 12.90
N GLU A 204 14.44 11.66 13.78
CA GLU A 204 13.26 12.49 14.06
C GLU A 204 12.99 13.62 13.04
#